data_AF-A0A1V5R6H8-F1
#
_entry.id   AF-A0A1V5R6H8-F1
#
_cell.length_a   1.000
_cell.length_b   1.000
_cell.length_c   1.000
_cell.angle_alpha   90.00
_cell.angle_beta   90.00
_cell.angle_gamma   90.00
#
_symmetry.space_group_name_H-M   'P 1'
#
loop_
_entity.id
_entity.type
_entity.pdbx_description
1 polymer ?
#
loop_
_entity_poly.entity_id
_entity_poly.type
_entity_poly.pdbx_seq_one_letter_code
_entity_poly.pdbx_strand_id
1 'polypeptide(L)'
;MARHRGSPKLLALVLLGMAWGCRGPLPQPPRPPGVAGAPVPLARLGFALQAGAFARVENAARLAERLQGEGLDATYFKAPDGLHKVRFGDFPTRKAARQRGEALTRLGILEVFFVVAPEARPLETPEDPDALRAALARTARSYTGLPYLWGGTDPSQGFDCSGLTWTTYRLNGLALPRSSHTQWDAGRAVDAEDLRTGDLVFFATGRSGRVSHVGLYLSGGRFIHAPSQGGRIGEAALDEPYYRDRYLGGRRYF
;
A
#
# COMPACT_ATOMS: atom_id res chain seq x y z
N MET A 1 -35.28 19.92 71.49
CA MET A 1 -35.16 18.45 71.34
C MET A 1 -35.47 18.08 69.91
N ALA A 2 -34.46 17.57 69.19
CA ALA A 2 -34.45 17.31 67.76
C ALA A 2 -35.36 16.13 67.37
N ARG A 3 -36.06 16.24 66.24
CA ARG A 3 -36.66 15.10 65.52
C ARG A 3 -36.17 15.14 64.07
N HIS A 4 -35.04 14.48 63.83
CA HIS A 4 -34.57 14.16 62.48
C HIS A 4 -35.36 12.96 61.97
N ARG A 5 -36.24 13.15 60.97
CA ARG A 5 -36.84 12.04 60.22
C ARG A 5 -35.86 11.64 59.12
N GLY A 6 -35.37 10.41 59.19
CA GLY A 6 -34.59 9.78 58.11
C GLY A 6 -35.52 9.39 56.96
N SER A 7 -35.15 9.77 55.74
CA SER A 7 -35.73 9.29 54.50
C SER A 7 -34.91 8.09 53.98
N PRO A 8 -35.54 6.98 53.56
CA PRO A 8 -34.81 5.89 52.92
C PRO A 8 -34.51 6.29 51.47
N LYS A 9 -33.22 6.26 51.08
CA LYS A 9 -32.82 6.39 49.68
C LYS A 9 -33.02 5.04 49.01
N LEU A 10 -33.99 4.97 48.09
CA LEU A 10 -34.19 3.84 47.19
C LEU A 10 -33.02 3.82 46.20
N LEU A 11 -32.17 2.79 46.26
CA LEU A 11 -31.08 2.57 45.33
C LEU A 11 -31.65 1.93 44.06
N ALA A 12 -31.87 2.71 43.01
CA ALA A 12 -32.25 2.20 41.70
C ALA A 12 -31.00 1.67 40.96
N LEU A 13 -30.84 0.34 40.95
CA LEU A 13 -29.82 -0.34 40.17
C LEU A 13 -30.27 -0.38 38.70
N VAL A 14 -29.77 0.55 37.88
CA VAL A 14 -29.99 0.53 36.43
C VAL A 14 -28.97 -0.41 35.81
N LEU A 15 -29.35 -1.68 35.64
CA LEU A 15 -28.69 -2.62 34.72
C LEU A 15 -29.20 -2.33 33.31
N LEU A 16 -28.49 -1.48 32.56
CA LEU A 16 -28.73 -1.34 31.12
C LEU A 16 -27.68 -2.15 30.36
N GLY A 17 -28.15 -3.23 29.74
CA GLY A 17 -27.32 -4.19 29.02
C GLY A 17 -26.52 -3.57 27.88
N MET A 18 -25.30 -4.06 27.70
CA MET A 18 -24.52 -3.82 26.49
C MET A 18 -25.24 -4.45 25.31
N ALA A 19 -25.99 -3.64 24.57
CA ALA A 19 -26.48 -4.02 23.27
C ALA A 19 -25.28 -4.15 22.32
N TRP A 20 -24.89 -5.40 22.02
CA TRP A 20 -24.10 -5.69 20.83
C TRP A 20 -24.98 -5.32 19.63
N GLY A 21 -24.84 -4.09 19.17
CA GLY A 21 -25.46 -3.65 17.93
C GLY A 21 -24.89 -4.48 16.78
N CYS A 22 -25.71 -5.31 16.17
CA CYS A 22 -25.42 -5.92 14.87
C CYS A 22 -25.17 -4.77 13.87
N ARG A 23 -23.90 -4.56 13.53
CA ARG A 23 -23.47 -3.57 12.54
C ARG A 23 -23.99 -4.00 11.17
N GLY A 24 -24.73 -3.12 10.49
CA GLY A 24 -25.20 -3.35 9.12
C GLY A 24 -24.03 -3.49 8.14
N PRO A 25 -24.23 -4.20 7.01
CA PRO A 25 -23.21 -4.36 5.98
C PRO A 25 -22.76 -3.00 5.43
N LEU A 26 -21.49 -2.91 5.01
CA LEU A 26 -20.97 -1.71 4.37
C LEU A 26 -21.84 -1.36 3.14
N PRO A 27 -22.11 -0.07 2.88
CA PRO A 27 -22.83 0.33 1.68
C PRO A 27 -22.06 -0.16 0.45
N GLN A 28 -22.72 -0.97 -0.38
CA GLN A 28 -22.14 -1.39 -1.65
C GLN A 28 -22.31 -0.26 -2.67
N PRO A 29 -21.23 0.17 -3.35
CA PRO A 29 -21.33 1.16 -4.40
C PRO A 29 -22.17 0.61 -5.56
N PRO A 30 -22.93 1.45 -6.28
CA PRO A 30 -23.58 1.02 -7.50
C PRO A 30 -22.52 0.51 -8.49
N ARG A 31 -22.75 -0.67 -9.07
CA ARG A 31 -21.86 -1.19 -10.12
C ARG A 31 -21.70 -0.11 -11.20
N PRO A 32 -20.47 0.27 -11.58
CA PRO A 32 -20.29 1.16 -12.71
C PRO A 32 -20.93 0.53 -13.96
N PRO A 33 -21.74 1.27 -14.72
CA PRO A 33 -22.30 0.77 -15.97
C PRO A 33 -21.16 0.45 -16.94
N GLY A 34 -21.08 -0.81 -17.35
CA GLY A 34 -20.32 -1.24 -18.54
C GLY A 34 -18.81 -1.01 -18.50
N VAL A 35 -18.08 -1.86 -17.78
CA VAL A 35 -16.78 -2.33 -18.29
C VAL A 35 -16.93 -3.82 -18.54
N ALA A 36 -17.51 -4.16 -19.69
CA ALA A 36 -17.53 -5.51 -20.21
C ALA A 36 -16.10 -5.85 -20.67
N GLY A 37 -15.34 -6.45 -19.76
CA GLY A 37 -14.00 -6.96 -20.02
C GLY A 37 -13.42 -7.48 -18.72
N ALA A 38 -12.99 -8.75 -18.70
CA ALA A 38 -12.14 -9.22 -17.61
C ALA A 38 -10.90 -8.31 -17.59
N PRO A 39 -10.60 -7.63 -16.48
CA PRO A 39 -9.44 -6.77 -16.42
C PRO A 39 -8.19 -7.61 -16.62
N VAL A 40 -7.30 -7.11 -17.47
CA VAL A 40 -6.03 -7.73 -17.76
C VAL A 40 -5.23 -7.76 -16.46
N PRO A 41 -4.77 -8.92 -15.98
CA PRO A 41 -3.85 -8.99 -14.85
C PRO A 41 -2.69 -8.02 -15.05
N LEU A 42 -2.24 -7.34 -14.00
CA LEU A 42 -1.13 -6.40 -14.16
C LEU A 42 0.07 -7.07 -14.81
N ALA A 43 0.73 -6.34 -15.71
CA ALA A 43 1.97 -6.80 -16.30
C ALA A 43 2.99 -7.08 -15.19
N ARG A 44 3.75 -8.16 -15.36
CA ARG A 44 4.87 -8.50 -14.48
C ARG A 44 6.07 -7.63 -14.87
N LEU A 45 6.74 -7.09 -13.87
CA LEU A 45 8.01 -6.40 -14.07
C LEU A 45 9.10 -7.44 -14.36
N GLY A 46 10.01 -7.10 -15.27
CA GLY A 46 11.13 -7.91 -15.71
C GLY A 46 12.28 -7.96 -14.69
N PHE A 47 13.52 -7.83 -15.14
CA PHE A 47 14.71 -7.78 -14.30
C PHE A 47 14.86 -6.39 -13.67
N ALA A 48 15.51 -6.31 -12.51
CA ALA A 48 15.86 -5.06 -11.84
C ALA A 48 17.34 -5.02 -11.49
N LEU A 49 17.84 -3.85 -11.13
CA LEU A 49 19.18 -3.67 -10.59
C LEU A 49 19.10 -3.36 -9.09
N GLN A 50 19.83 -4.10 -8.27
CA GLN A 50 20.06 -3.78 -6.87
C GLN A 50 21.39 -3.06 -6.73
N ALA A 51 21.33 -1.78 -6.39
CA ALA A 51 22.48 -0.88 -6.30
C ALA A 51 23.18 -0.94 -4.93
N GLY A 52 22.49 -1.43 -3.90
CA GLY A 52 23.07 -1.52 -2.56
C GLY A 52 22.18 -2.25 -1.55
N ALA A 53 22.77 -2.61 -0.42
CA ALA A 53 22.10 -3.21 0.73
C ALA A 53 22.77 -2.68 2.02
N PHE A 54 22.00 -2.04 2.88
CA PHE A 54 22.54 -1.26 4.00
C PHE A 54 21.87 -1.63 5.33
N ALA A 55 22.67 -1.77 6.39
CA ALA A 55 22.12 -1.93 7.74
C ALA A 55 21.35 -0.68 8.19
N ARG A 56 21.86 0.51 7.86
CA ARG A 56 21.27 1.80 8.21
C ARG A 56 20.38 2.34 7.09
N VAL A 57 19.16 2.75 7.45
CA VAL A 57 18.19 3.29 6.49
C VAL A 57 18.68 4.57 5.81
N GLU A 58 19.39 5.43 6.55
CA GLU A 58 19.89 6.71 6.01
C GLU A 58 20.86 6.49 4.84
N ASN A 59 21.61 5.38 4.83
CA ASN A 59 22.54 5.07 3.75
C ASN A 59 21.80 4.64 2.48
N ALA A 60 20.74 3.84 2.65
CA ALA A 60 19.89 3.43 1.53
C ALA A 60 19.16 4.63 0.93
N ALA A 61 18.62 5.51 1.78
CA ALA A 61 17.97 6.76 1.37
C ALA A 61 18.91 7.65 0.54
N ARG A 62 20.12 7.94 1.04
CA ARG A 62 21.10 8.76 0.30
C ARG A 62 21.50 8.17 -1.05
N LEU A 63 21.60 6.84 -1.16
CA LEU A 63 21.87 6.21 -2.45
C LEU A 63 20.66 6.32 -3.39
N ALA A 64 19.45 6.05 -2.89
CA ALA A 64 18.24 6.16 -3.70
C ALA A 64 18.05 7.57 -4.24
N GLU A 65 18.18 8.61 -3.40
CA GLU A 65 18.07 10.01 -3.80
C GLU A 65 19.10 10.41 -4.85
N ARG A 66 20.35 9.94 -4.71
CA ARG A 66 21.38 10.19 -5.71
C ARG A 66 21.02 9.58 -7.06
N LEU A 67 20.58 8.32 -7.06
CA LEU A 67 20.18 7.63 -8.29
C LEU A 67 18.94 8.28 -8.93
N GLN A 68 18.01 8.77 -8.12
CA GLN A 68 16.87 9.57 -8.60
C GLN A 68 17.32 10.88 -9.24
N GLY A 69 18.35 11.55 -8.69
CA GLY A 69 19.00 12.71 -9.30
C GLY A 69 19.58 12.43 -10.69
N GLU A 70 20.00 11.18 -10.94
CA GLU A 70 20.45 10.68 -12.25
C GLU A 70 19.29 10.24 -13.17
N GLY A 71 18.03 10.52 -12.78
CA GLY A 71 16.83 10.15 -13.53
C GLY A 71 16.48 8.66 -13.45
N LEU A 72 17.05 7.91 -12.49
CA LEU A 72 16.70 6.51 -12.26
C LEU A 72 15.54 6.41 -11.29
N ASP A 73 14.62 5.49 -11.55
CA ASP A 73 13.46 5.22 -10.69
C ASP A 73 13.82 4.33 -9.48
N ALA A 74 14.85 4.75 -8.75
CA ALA A 74 15.34 4.04 -7.59
C ALA A 74 14.45 4.22 -6.38
N THR A 75 14.28 3.13 -5.65
CA THR A 75 13.66 3.16 -4.33
C THR A 75 14.31 2.15 -3.40
N TYR A 76 14.10 2.30 -2.09
CA TYR A 76 14.58 1.34 -1.10
C TYR A 76 13.48 0.73 -0.26
N PHE A 77 13.79 -0.42 0.33
CA PHE A 77 12.86 -1.16 1.19
C PHE A 77 13.62 -1.99 2.21
N LYS A 78 12.99 -2.25 3.35
CA LYS A 78 13.51 -3.16 4.36
C LYS A 78 13.23 -4.60 3.92
N ALA A 79 14.27 -5.34 3.61
CA ALA A 79 14.20 -6.73 3.20
C ALA A 79 14.07 -7.68 4.42
N PRO A 80 13.64 -8.94 4.22
CA PRO A 80 13.48 -9.91 5.32
C PRO A 80 14.76 -10.20 6.11
N ASP A 81 15.93 -10.04 5.47
CA ASP A 81 17.24 -10.15 6.11
C ASP A 81 17.60 -8.92 6.99
N GLY A 82 16.68 -7.97 7.14
CA GLY A 82 16.84 -6.76 7.94
C GLY A 82 17.58 -5.62 7.23
N LEU A 83 18.12 -5.85 6.03
CA LEU A 83 18.85 -4.85 5.27
C LEU A 83 17.90 -3.94 4.48
N HIS A 84 18.29 -2.68 4.33
CA HIS A 84 17.64 -1.72 3.45
C HIS A 84 18.26 -1.83 2.06
N LYS A 85 17.53 -2.42 1.11
CA LYS A 85 18.01 -2.69 -0.25
C LYS A 85 17.52 -1.60 -1.20
N VAL A 86 18.39 -1.10 -2.06
CA VAL A 86 18.06 -0.09 -3.08
C VAL A 86 17.91 -0.79 -4.42
N ARG A 87 16.77 -0.65 -5.08
CA ARG A 87 16.46 -1.27 -6.38
C ARG A 87 15.86 -0.28 -7.36
N PHE A 88 16.11 -0.50 -8.64
CA PHE A 88 15.54 0.30 -9.72
C PHE A 88 15.42 -0.49 -11.02
N GLY A 89 14.67 0.06 -11.98
CA GLY A 89 14.54 -0.46 -13.33
C GLY A 89 13.48 -1.56 -13.49
N ASP A 90 13.20 -1.81 -14.76
CA ASP A 90 12.31 -2.84 -15.29
C ASP A 90 12.87 -3.23 -16.67
N PHE A 91 13.67 -4.29 -16.71
CA PHE A 91 14.42 -4.68 -17.89
C PHE A 91 13.86 -5.98 -18.46
N PRO A 92 13.61 -6.08 -19.77
CA PRO A 92 13.00 -7.27 -20.37
C PRO A 92 13.89 -8.51 -20.28
N THR A 93 15.21 -8.34 -20.15
CA THR A 93 16.17 -9.46 -20.08
C THR A 93 17.28 -9.20 -19.08
N ARG A 94 17.86 -10.28 -18.54
CA ARG A 94 19.07 -10.24 -17.71
C ARG A 94 20.22 -9.53 -18.40
N LYS A 95 20.36 -9.72 -19.71
CA LYS A 95 21.39 -9.07 -20.54
C LYS A 95 21.19 -7.56 -20.59
N ALA A 96 19.96 -7.09 -20.82
CA ALA A 96 19.65 -5.66 -20.83
C ALA A 96 19.91 -5.02 -19.45
N ALA A 97 19.48 -5.68 -18.37
CA ALA A 97 19.77 -5.21 -17.00
C ALA A 97 21.28 -5.11 -16.75
N ARG A 98 22.04 -6.17 -17.09
CA ARG A 98 23.49 -6.20 -16.93
C ARG A 98 24.19 -5.10 -17.72
N GLN A 99 23.84 -4.92 -18.99
CA GLN A 99 24.39 -3.86 -19.84
C GLN A 99 24.11 -2.48 -19.26
N ARG A 100 22.89 -2.24 -18.74
CA ARG A 100 22.56 -0.99 -18.07
C ARG A 100 23.39 -0.78 -16.80
N GLY A 101 23.54 -1.81 -15.97
CA GLY A 101 24.36 -1.76 -14.76
C GLY A 101 25.83 -1.45 -15.08
N GLU A 102 26.43 -2.16 -16.04
CA GLU A 102 27.81 -1.95 -16.49
C GLU A 102 28.02 -0.54 -17.07
N ALA A 103 27.04 -0.01 -17.80
CA ALA A 103 27.08 1.37 -18.29
C ALA A 103 27.09 2.38 -17.14
N LEU A 104 26.21 2.21 -16.14
CA LEU A 104 26.17 3.09 -14.97
C LEU A 104 27.44 3.00 -14.11
N THR A 105 28.06 1.82 -14.03
CA THR A 105 29.35 1.64 -13.35
C THR A 105 30.50 2.35 -14.08
N ARG A 106 30.55 2.26 -15.42
CA ARG A 106 31.56 3.00 -16.21
C ARG A 106 31.43 4.51 -16.09
N LEU A 107 30.21 5.01 -15.90
CA LEU A 107 29.93 6.43 -15.66
C LEU A 107 30.21 6.87 -14.21
N GLY A 108 30.60 5.95 -13.32
CA GLY A 108 30.81 6.25 -11.89
C GLY A 108 29.53 6.47 -11.09
N ILE A 109 28.35 6.20 -11.67
CA ILE A 109 27.05 6.34 -11.00
C ILE A 109 26.83 5.20 -10.00
N LEU A 110 27.28 3.99 -10.36
CA LEU A 110 27.21 2.81 -9.50
C LEU A 110 28.60 2.26 -9.20
N GLU A 111 28.88 2.01 -7.92
CA GLU A 111 30.10 1.30 -7.52
C GLU A 111 29.98 -0.19 -7.79
N VAL A 112 28.87 -0.80 -7.40
CA VAL A 112 28.55 -2.21 -7.59
C VAL A 112 27.06 -2.37 -7.84
N PHE A 113 26.69 -3.43 -8.55
CA PHE A 113 25.28 -3.80 -8.73
C PHE A 113 25.10 -5.30 -8.81
N PHE A 114 23.87 -5.73 -8.50
CA PHE A 114 23.40 -7.09 -8.74
C PHE A 114 22.18 -7.06 -9.65
N VAL A 115 22.15 -7.93 -10.66
CA VAL A 115 20.95 -8.14 -11.46
C VAL A 115 19.99 -9.01 -10.64
N VAL A 116 18.84 -8.43 -10.30
CA VAL A 116 17.74 -9.11 -9.62
C VAL A 116 16.79 -9.63 -10.68
N ALA A 117 16.68 -10.94 -10.74
CA ALA A 117 15.75 -11.60 -11.64
C ALA A 117 14.30 -11.36 -11.15
N PRO A 118 13.29 -11.30 -12.05
CA PRO A 118 11.89 -11.21 -11.65
C PRO A 118 11.52 -12.27 -10.61
N GLU A 119 12.14 -13.44 -10.76
CA GLU A 119 11.89 -14.65 -10.01
C GLU A 119 12.57 -14.58 -8.60
N ALA A 120 13.71 -13.88 -8.50
CA ALA A 120 14.44 -13.67 -7.24
C ALA A 120 13.91 -12.52 -6.35
N ARG A 121 12.88 -11.80 -6.80
CA ARG A 121 12.06 -10.98 -5.89
C ARG A 121 11.31 -11.95 -4.98
N PRO A 122 10.92 -11.58 -3.74
CA PRO A 122 10.02 -12.46 -3.00
C PRO A 122 8.87 -12.77 -3.96
N LEU A 123 8.63 -14.06 -4.24
CA LEU A 123 7.54 -14.63 -5.06
C LEU A 123 7.91 -15.08 -6.49
N GLU A 124 8.73 -16.12 -6.55
CA GLU A 124 8.66 -17.12 -7.61
C GLU A 124 7.37 -17.92 -7.50
N THR A 125 6.47 -17.65 -8.44
CA THR A 125 5.41 -18.47 -9.04
C THR A 125 4.00 -17.86 -8.97
N PRO A 126 3.23 -17.91 -10.08
CA PRO A 126 1.78 -17.71 -10.11
C PRO A 126 0.97 -18.73 -9.28
N GLU A 127 1.62 -19.72 -8.66
CA GLU A 127 0.94 -20.87 -8.03
C GLU A 127 0.50 -20.61 -6.58
N ASP A 128 1.10 -19.63 -5.89
CA ASP A 128 0.66 -19.22 -4.54
C ASP A 128 0.27 -17.74 -4.46
N PRO A 129 -1.00 -17.42 -4.81
CA PRO A 129 -1.57 -16.09 -4.59
C PRO A 129 -1.47 -15.61 -3.13
N ASP A 130 -1.50 -16.50 -2.13
CA ASP A 130 -1.50 -16.10 -0.72
C ASP A 130 -0.12 -15.64 -0.26
N ALA A 131 0.96 -16.26 -0.76
CA ALA A 131 2.30 -15.74 -0.56
C ALA A 131 2.44 -14.30 -1.09
N LEU A 132 1.88 -14.01 -2.27
CA LEU A 132 1.92 -12.67 -2.86
C LEU A 132 1.16 -11.64 -2.02
N ARG A 133 -0.05 -12.01 -1.58
CA ARG A 133 -0.84 -11.18 -0.68
C ARG A 133 -0.08 -10.86 0.61
N ALA A 134 0.54 -11.87 1.22
CA ALA A 134 1.33 -11.70 2.43
C ALA A 134 2.55 -10.78 2.21
N ALA A 135 3.21 -10.89 1.05
CA ALA A 135 4.34 -10.02 0.72
C ALA A 135 3.92 -8.56 0.50
N LEU A 136 2.84 -8.31 -0.24
CA LEU A 136 2.28 -6.97 -0.42
C LEU A 136 1.97 -6.32 0.94
N ALA A 137 1.31 -7.06 1.84
CA ALA A 137 1.02 -6.57 3.18
C ALA A 137 2.28 -6.28 4.01
N ARG A 138 3.29 -7.18 3.96
CA ARG A 138 4.58 -6.96 4.64
C ARG A 138 5.31 -5.73 4.10
N THR A 139 5.38 -5.58 2.77
CA THR A 139 6.03 -4.44 2.11
C THR A 139 5.36 -3.13 2.51
N ALA A 140 4.03 -3.04 2.40
CA ALA A 140 3.32 -1.82 2.79
C ALA A 140 3.51 -1.49 4.28
N ARG A 141 3.42 -2.50 5.16
CA ARG A 141 3.65 -2.32 6.60
C ARG A 141 5.07 -1.85 6.94
N SER A 142 6.06 -2.19 6.12
CA SER A 142 7.44 -1.74 6.33
C SER A 142 7.61 -0.21 6.24
N TYR A 143 6.62 0.48 5.67
CA TYR A 143 6.57 1.93 5.55
C TYR A 143 5.73 2.64 6.62
N THR A 144 5.19 1.90 7.60
CA THR A 144 4.39 2.46 8.69
C THR A 144 5.16 3.55 9.44
N GLY A 145 4.50 4.68 9.69
CA GLY A 145 5.08 5.83 10.39
C GLY A 145 5.83 6.81 9.48
N LEU A 146 6.14 6.47 8.23
CA LEU A 146 6.73 7.42 7.28
C LEU A 146 5.74 8.54 6.91
N PRO A 147 6.23 9.76 6.62
CA PRO A 147 5.36 10.90 6.36
C PRO A 147 4.60 10.76 5.04
N TYR A 148 3.41 11.36 4.99
CA TYR A 148 2.76 11.64 3.72
C TYR A 148 3.52 12.71 2.95
N LEU A 149 3.67 12.52 1.64
CA LEU A 149 4.16 13.54 0.72
C LEU A 149 3.38 13.48 -0.59
N TRP A 150 2.76 14.59 -1.00
CA TRP A 150 2.07 14.66 -2.29
C TRP A 150 3.03 14.38 -3.45
N GLY A 151 2.68 13.45 -4.35
CA GLY A 151 3.55 13.00 -5.44
C GLY A 151 4.65 12.03 -4.98
N GLY A 152 4.83 11.82 -3.67
CA GLY A 152 5.87 11.00 -3.09
C GLY A 152 5.73 9.52 -3.45
N THR A 153 6.85 8.87 -3.75
CA THR A 153 6.95 7.45 -4.13
C THR A 153 8.08 6.71 -3.43
N ASP A 154 8.80 7.39 -2.52
CA ASP A 154 10.02 6.86 -1.93
C ASP A 154 10.06 7.08 -0.42
N PRO A 155 10.60 6.11 0.36
CA PRO A 155 10.58 6.21 1.80
C PRO A 155 11.46 7.33 2.40
N SER A 156 12.42 7.92 1.66
CA SER A 156 13.23 9.03 2.21
C SER A 156 12.46 10.36 2.24
N GLN A 157 11.57 10.55 1.26
CA GLN A 157 10.79 11.78 1.09
C GLN A 157 9.36 11.63 1.66
N GLY A 158 8.82 10.40 1.63
CA GLY A 158 7.45 10.09 1.99
C GLY A 158 6.62 9.66 0.79
N PHE A 159 5.38 9.29 1.05
CA PHE A 159 4.48 8.72 0.04
C PHE A 159 3.17 9.50 -0.07
N ASP A 160 2.61 9.60 -1.27
CA ASP A 160 1.17 9.82 -1.42
C ASP A 160 0.43 8.48 -1.40
N CYS A 161 -0.91 8.54 -1.35
CA CYS A 161 -1.74 7.34 -1.24
C CYS A 161 -1.48 6.34 -2.38
N SER A 162 -1.41 6.82 -3.61
CA SER A 162 -1.16 6.01 -4.81
C SER A 162 0.31 5.65 -5.01
N GLY A 163 1.24 6.44 -4.48
CA GLY A 163 2.67 6.16 -4.47
C GLY A 163 3.01 5.02 -3.55
N LEU A 164 2.37 4.94 -2.38
CA LEU A 164 2.52 3.80 -1.46
C LEU A 164 2.10 2.49 -2.11
N THR A 165 0.91 2.46 -2.75
CA THR A 165 0.41 1.24 -3.41
C THR A 165 1.27 0.90 -4.63
N TRP A 166 1.67 1.90 -5.43
CA TRP A 166 2.54 1.76 -6.58
C TRP A 166 3.88 1.12 -6.20
N THR A 167 4.59 1.68 -5.21
CA THR A 167 5.88 1.16 -4.75
C THR A 167 5.73 -0.24 -4.14
N THR A 168 4.65 -0.48 -3.38
CA THR A 168 4.35 -1.79 -2.79
C THR A 168 4.19 -2.86 -3.88
N TYR A 169 3.37 -2.61 -4.90
CA TYR A 169 3.17 -3.54 -6.01
C TYR A 169 4.43 -3.75 -6.82
N ARG A 170 5.17 -2.67 -7.11
CA ARG A 170 6.40 -2.69 -7.91
C ARG A 170 7.50 -3.53 -7.27
N LEU A 171 7.72 -3.39 -5.97
CA LEU A 171 8.71 -4.18 -5.24
C LEU A 171 8.35 -5.67 -5.17
N ASN A 172 7.07 -5.99 -5.34
CA ASN A 172 6.54 -7.35 -5.44
C ASN A 172 6.30 -7.79 -6.90
N GLY A 173 6.89 -7.08 -7.88
CA GLY A 173 6.95 -7.52 -9.27
C GLY A 173 5.74 -7.21 -10.14
N LEU A 174 4.82 -6.37 -9.68
CA LEU A 174 3.61 -5.98 -10.42
C LEU A 174 3.69 -4.53 -10.89
N ALA A 175 3.40 -4.30 -12.18
CA ALA A 175 3.40 -2.99 -12.81
C ALA A 175 2.07 -2.25 -12.58
N LEU A 176 1.84 -1.78 -11.35
CA LEU A 176 0.66 -0.99 -11.03
C LEU A 176 0.76 0.42 -11.65
N PRO A 177 -0.34 1.02 -12.17
CA PRO A 177 -0.34 2.42 -12.61
C PRO A 177 -0.04 3.40 -11.46
N ARG A 178 0.53 4.56 -11.78
CA ARG A 178 1.02 5.52 -10.77
C ARG A 178 -0.10 6.24 -10.01
N SER A 179 -1.20 6.61 -10.67
CA SER A 179 -2.26 7.44 -10.05
C SER A 179 -3.42 6.59 -9.53
N SER A 180 -4.09 7.04 -8.46
CA SER A 180 -5.27 6.36 -7.90
C SER A 180 -6.40 6.17 -8.92
N HIS A 181 -6.58 7.12 -9.85
CA HIS A 181 -7.57 7.02 -10.92
C HIS A 181 -7.23 5.89 -11.89
N THR A 182 -5.99 5.86 -12.39
CA THR A 182 -5.55 4.80 -13.30
C THR A 182 -5.46 3.43 -12.62
N GLN A 183 -5.21 3.40 -11.30
CA GLN A 183 -5.30 2.16 -10.52
C GLN A 183 -6.74 1.66 -10.53
N TRP A 184 -7.71 2.51 -10.17
CA TRP A 184 -9.14 2.19 -10.18
C TRP A 184 -9.61 1.57 -11.52
N ASP A 185 -9.13 2.11 -12.65
CA ASP A 185 -9.52 1.65 -13.98
C ASP A 185 -8.88 0.31 -14.41
N ALA A 186 -7.71 -0.04 -13.87
CA ALA A 186 -6.94 -1.20 -14.32
C ALA A 186 -7.35 -2.54 -13.67
N GLY A 187 -8.02 -2.52 -12.50
CA GLY A 187 -8.33 -3.73 -11.73
C GLY A 187 -9.77 -4.23 -11.82
N ARG A 188 -10.01 -5.47 -11.37
CA ARG A 188 -11.36 -6.06 -11.24
C ARG A 188 -12.07 -5.52 -10.03
N ALA A 189 -13.31 -5.07 -10.23
CA ALA A 189 -14.18 -4.76 -9.11
C ALA A 189 -14.29 -5.96 -8.15
N VAL A 190 -14.19 -5.68 -6.86
CA VAL A 190 -14.37 -6.65 -5.78
C VAL A 190 -15.35 -6.05 -4.78
N ASP A 191 -16.35 -6.84 -4.42
CA ASP A 191 -17.35 -6.46 -3.42
C ASP A 191 -16.71 -6.45 -2.02
N ALA A 192 -17.27 -5.67 -1.10
CA ALA A 192 -16.65 -5.44 0.21
C ALA A 192 -16.47 -6.73 1.02
N GLU A 193 -17.43 -7.65 0.92
CA GLU A 193 -17.36 -8.99 1.53
C GLU A 193 -16.28 -9.91 0.93
N ASP A 194 -15.88 -9.68 -0.33
CA ASP A 194 -14.92 -10.51 -1.06
C ASP A 194 -13.48 -9.96 -1.02
N LEU A 195 -13.27 -8.85 -0.30
CA LEU A 195 -11.97 -8.23 -0.13
C LEU A 195 -10.97 -9.18 0.51
N ARG A 196 -9.82 -9.34 -0.15
CA ARG A 196 -8.69 -10.14 0.33
C ARG A 196 -7.45 -9.26 0.43
N THR A 197 -6.55 -9.63 1.35
CA THR A 197 -5.25 -8.96 1.50
C THR A 197 -4.61 -8.68 0.15
N GLY A 198 -4.09 -7.48 -0.06
CA GLY A 198 -3.49 -7.08 -1.32
C GLY A 198 -4.43 -6.40 -2.31
N ASP A 199 -5.75 -6.58 -2.19
CA ASP A 199 -6.70 -5.78 -2.97
C ASP A 199 -6.56 -4.29 -2.62
N LEU A 200 -6.87 -3.39 -3.55
CA LEU A 200 -6.87 -1.96 -3.29
C LEU A 200 -8.28 -1.47 -3.00
N VAL A 201 -8.42 -0.62 -1.98
CA VAL A 201 -9.69 0.02 -1.59
C VAL A 201 -9.63 1.50 -1.94
N PHE A 202 -10.71 2.01 -2.53
CA PHE A 202 -10.75 3.37 -3.09
C PHE A 202 -11.82 4.21 -2.43
N PHE A 203 -11.54 5.51 -2.33
CA PHE A 203 -12.42 6.46 -1.63
C PHE A 203 -12.53 7.80 -2.35
N ALA A 204 -13.67 8.46 -2.17
CA ALA A 204 -13.92 9.85 -2.53
C ALA A 204 -13.72 10.76 -1.31
N THR A 205 -12.47 11.04 -0.97
CA THR A 205 -12.08 11.98 0.11
C THR A 205 -12.11 13.45 -0.32
N GLY A 206 -12.08 13.71 -1.64
CA GLY A 206 -12.24 15.03 -2.23
C GLY A 206 -13.71 15.43 -2.42
N ARG A 207 -13.94 16.61 -3.01
CA ARG A 207 -15.27 17.21 -3.16
C ARG A 207 -16.05 16.75 -4.40
N SER A 208 -15.44 15.93 -5.27
CA SER A 208 -15.98 15.59 -6.59
C SER A 208 -16.81 14.30 -6.63
N GLY A 209 -16.86 13.53 -5.53
CA GLY A 209 -17.44 12.19 -5.53
C GLY A 209 -16.67 11.16 -6.37
N ARG A 210 -15.50 11.54 -6.90
CA ARG A 210 -14.61 10.68 -7.70
C ARG A 210 -13.50 10.11 -6.84
N VAL A 211 -12.82 9.08 -7.34
CA VAL A 211 -11.62 8.51 -6.70
C VAL A 211 -10.61 9.60 -6.41
N SER A 212 -10.27 9.80 -5.15
CA SER A 212 -9.22 10.73 -4.73
C SER A 212 -8.25 10.12 -3.73
N HIS A 213 -8.52 8.89 -3.29
CA HIS A 213 -7.73 8.19 -2.30
C HIS A 213 -7.73 6.69 -2.55
N VAL A 214 -6.63 6.03 -2.16
CA VAL A 214 -6.44 4.59 -2.27
C VAL A 214 -5.68 4.05 -1.06
N GLY A 215 -5.98 2.82 -0.66
CA GLY A 215 -5.24 2.06 0.33
C GLY A 215 -5.10 0.60 -0.07
N LEU A 216 -4.13 -0.09 0.52
CA LEU A 216 -3.95 -1.54 0.38
C LEU A 216 -4.76 -2.24 1.47
N TYR A 217 -5.75 -3.05 1.08
CA TYR A 217 -6.51 -3.87 2.00
C TYR A 217 -5.60 -4.92 2.64
N LEU A 218 -5.77 -5.09 3.96
CA LEU A 218 -5.08 -6.08 4.76
C LEU A 218 -6.05 -7.22 5.08
N SER A 219 -6.72 -7.18 6.22
CA SER A 219 -7.64 -8.23 6.67
C SER A 219 -8.64 -7.66 7.66
N GLY A 220 -9.82 -8.29 7.81
CA GLY A 220 -10.76 -7.92 8.87
C GLY A 220 -11.26 -6.48 8.77
N GLY A 221 -11.50 -5.98 7.56
CA GLY A 221 -11.95 -4.61 7.33
C GLY A 221 -10.86 -3.54 7.46
N ARG A 222 -9.58 -3.92 7.59
CA ARG A 222 -8.46 -2.99 7.77
C ARG A 222 -7.70 -2.77 6.47
N PHE A 223 -7.18 -1.57 6.28
CA PHE A 223 -6.32 -1.22 5.15
C PHE A 223 -5.18 -0.30 5.61
N ILE A 224 -4.06 -0.32 4.89
CA ILE A 224 -2.93 0.60 5.10
C ILE A 224 -2.89 1.63 3.98
N HIS A 225 -2.62 2.88 4.34
CA HIS A 225 -2.60 3.98 3.39
C HIS A 225 -1.68 5.12 3.86
N ALA A 226 -1.33 6.02 2.93
CA ALA A 226 -0.76 7.33 3.25
C ALA A 226 -1.91 8.35 3.27
N PRO A 227 -2.35 8.87 4.44
CA PRO A 227 -3.66 9.54 4.61
C PRO A 227 -3.81 10.87 3.87
N SER A 228 -2.97 11.86 4.21
CA SER A 228 -3.00 13.21 3.67
C SER A 228 -1.84 14.01 4.24
N GLN A 229 -1.67 15.26 3.78
CA GLN A 229 -0.67 16.19 4.31
C GLN A 229 -0.72 16.28 5.84
N GLY A 230 0.46 16.23 6.48
CA GLY A 230 0.61 16.23 7.94
C GLY A 230 0.40 14.86 8.60
N GLY A 231 -0.15 13.89 7.88
CA GLY A 231 -0.32 12.52 8.35
C GLY A 231 0.89 11.63 8.08
N ARG A 232 0.81 10.41 8.62
CA ARG A 232 1.82 9.35 8.46
C ARG A 232 1.16 8.08 7.95
N ILE A 233 1.92 7.26 7.24
CA ILE A 233 1.45 5.96 6.77
C ILE A 233 1.02 5.12 7.96
N GLY A 234 -0.19 4.57 7.88
CA GLY A 234 -0.79 3.82 8.97
C GLY A 234 -1.99 3.00 8.51
N GLU A 235 -2.50 2.18 9.43
CA GLU A 235 -3.70 1.39 9.20
C GLU A 235 -4.94 2.15 9.65
N ALA A 236 -6.03 1.99 8.91
CA ALA A 236 -7.37 2.44 9.26
C ALA A 236 -8.39 1.32 8.99
N ALA A 237 -9.58 1.45 9.54
CA ALA A 237 -10.68 0.51 9.32
C ALA A 237 -11.72 1.08 8.34
N LEU A 238 -12.26 0.21 7.48
CA LEU A 238 -13.30 0.55 6.50
C LEU A 238 -14.62 0.97 7.15
N ASP A 239 -14.88 0.53 8.39
CA ASP A 239 -16.08 0.85 9.15
C ASP A 239 -15.96 2.17 9.96
N GLU A 240 -14.78 2.78 9.99
CA GLU A 240 -14.63 4.13 10.53
C GLU A 240 -15.52 5.10 9.74
N PRO A 241 -16.33 5.95 10.40
CA PRO A 241 -17.31 6.81 9.72
C PRO A 241 -16.73 7.61 8.56
N TYR A 242 -15.51 8.12 8.72
CA TYR A 242 -14.83 8.88 7.66
C TYR A 242 -14.65 8.06 6.38
N TYR A 243 -14.14 6.83 6.48
CA TYR A 243 -13.87 5.98 5.31
C TYR A 243 -15.12 5.28 4.79
N ARG A 244 -15.99 4.83 5.70
CA ARG A 244 -17.26 4.19 5.35
C ARG A 244 -18.11 5.08 4.44
N ASP A 245 -18.25 6.35 4.80
CA ASP A 245 -19.11 7.29 4.06
C ASP A 245 -18.48 7.72 2.71
N ARG A 246 -17.22 7.34 2.45
CA ARG A 246 -16.44 7.71 1.25
C ARG A 246 -16.02 6.52 0.42
N TYR A 247 -16.36 5.30 0.83
CA TYR A 247 -15.93 4.09 0.17
C TYR A 247 -16.55 3.96 -1.22
N LEU A 248 -15.71 3.75 -2.23
CA LEU A 248 -16.12 3.61 -3.64
C LEU A 248 -16.07 2.17 -4.14
N GLY A 249 -15.34 1.27 -3.47
CA GLY A 249 -15.19 -0.13 -3.88
C GLY A 249 -13.76 -0.66 -3.82
N GLY A 250 -13.62 -1.97 -4.04
CA GLY A 250 -12.35 -2.68 -4.11
C GLY A 250 -11.90 -2.97 -5.54
N ARG A 251 -10.58 -3.07 -5.76
CA ARG A 251 -9.97 -3.56 -7.01
C ARG A 251 -8.95 -4.66 -6.74
N ARG A 252 -9.00 -5.73 -7.54
CA ARG A 252 -8.03 -6.83 -7.56
C ARG A 252 -7.31 -6.91 -8.89
N TYR A 253 -6.03 -7.26 -8.85
CA TYR A 253 -5.09 -7.10 -9.95
C TYR A 253 -4.34 -8.38 -10.36
N PHE A 254 -4.59 -9.48 -9.65
CA PHE A 254 -4.06 -10.81 -9.87
C PHE A 254 -5.00 -11.87 -9.30
#